data_AF-A0A822YRJ2-F1
#
_entry.id   AF-A0A822YRJ2-F1
#
_cell.length_a   1.000
_cell.length_b   1.000
_cell.length_c   1.000
_cell.angle_alpha   90.00
_cell.angle_beta   90.00
_cell.angle_gamma   90.00
#
_symmetry.space_group_name_H-M   'P 1'
#
loop_
_entity.id
_entity.type
_entity.pdbx_description
1 polymer ?
#
loop_
_entity_poly.entity_id
_entity_poly.type
_entity_poly.pdbx_seq_one_letter_code
_entity_poly.pdbx_strand_id
1 'polypeptide(L)'
;MPFWIQVHHGFYSAYHNTTIRPGVLHAVKRAKNFFGDLDIMVTGHSMGGAMASFCALDLVVNYGTHNVQVMTFGQPRTGNAAFVSYFKKHVPNTIRVTHGHDIVPHLPPYYSYFPQKTYQHFPREVT
;
A
#
# COMPACT_ATOMS: atom_id res chain seq x y z
N MET A 1 8.50 10.48 4.14
CA MET A 1 7.45 10.22 5.16
C MET A 1 7.94 10.76 6.52
N PRO A 2 7.06 11.29 7.39
CA PRO A 2 7.42 11.74 8.74
C PRO A 2 8.01 10.61 9.63
N PHE A 3 8.80 10.98 10.65
CA PHE A 3 9.57 10.01 11.46
C PHE A 3 8.72 9.08 12.35
N TRP A 4 7.48 9.48 12.68
CA TRP A 4 6.55 8.68 13.49
C TRP A 4 5.73 7.66 12.67
N ILE A 5 5.92 7.62 11.35
CA ILE A 5 5.33 6.59 10.48
C ILE A 5 6.17 5.31 10.57
N GLN A 6 5.50 4.20 10.87
CA GLN A 6 6.12 2.88 10.93
C GLN A 6 5.41 1.92 9.99
N VAL A 7 6.19 1.09 9.29
CA VAL A 7 5.72 0.11 8.31
C VAL A 7 6.39 -1.23 8.54
N HIS A 8 5.78 -2.30 8.04
CA HIS A 8 6.34 -3.63 8.21
C HIS A 8 7.62 -3.77 7.38
N HIS A 9 8.76 -3.93 8.05
CA HIS A 9 10.09 -3.91 7.44
C HIS A 9 10.23 -4.90 6.27
N GLY A 10 9.74 -6.13 6.43
CA GLY A 10 9.84 -7.16 5.39
C GLY A 10 9.12 -6.77 4.10
N PHE A 11 7.89 -6.24 4.21
CA PHE A 11 7.11 -5.84 3.04
C PHE A 11 7.69 -4.58 2.40
N TYR A 12 8.14 -3.64 3.23
CA TYR A 12 8.77 -2.41 2.74
C TYR A 12 10.07 -2.73 1.99
N SER A 13 10.92 -3.58 2.54
CA SER A 13 12.15 -4.03 1.88
C SER A 13 11.86 -4.80 0.59
N ALA A 14 10.83 -5.66 0.57
CA ALA A 14 10.45 -6.41 -0.62
C ALA A 14 10.04 -5.48 -1.78
N TYR A 15 9.37 -4.36 -1.49
CA TYR A 15 9.09 -3.33 -2.50
C TYR A 15 10.32 -2.48 -2.82
N HIS A 16 10.97 -1.91 -1.81
CA HIS A 16 11.94 -0.82 -1.97
C HIS A 16 13.34 -1.28 -2.37
N ASN A 17 13.79 -2.43 -1.85
CA ASN A 17 15.18 -2.90 -1.97
C ASN A 17 15.34 -3.96 -3.07
N THR A 18 14.32 -4.15 -3.91
CA THR A 18 14.34 -5.12 -5.02
C THR A 18 14.24 -4.40 -6.35
N THR A 19 14.37 -5.15 -7.45
CA THR A 19 14.21 -4.64 -8.81
C THR A 19 12.77 -4.21 -9.15
N ILE A 20 11.80 -4.51 -8.29
CA ILE A 20 10.38 -4.21 -8.51
C ILE A 20 10.15 -2.70 -8.57
N ARG A 21 10.63 -1.93 -7.58
CA ARG A 21 10.46 -0.48 -7.55
C ARG A 21 10.99 0.21 -8.82
N PRO A 22 12.28 0.06 -9.20
CA PRO A 22 12.77 0.70 -10.42
C PRO A 22 12.07 0.18 -11.68
N GLY A 23 11.73 -1.12 -11.74
CA GLY A 23 11.01 -1.70 -12.87
C GLY A 23 9.63 -1.07 -13.08
N VAL A 24 8.83 -0.96 -12.02
CA VAL A 24 7.50 -0.32 -12.07
C VAL A 24 7.62 1.15 -12.45
N LEU A 25 8.55 1.89 -11.86
CA LEU A 25 8.72 3.31 -12.13
C LEU A 25 9.13 3.58 -13.59
N HIS A 26 10.04 2.76 -14.13
CA HIS A 26 10.42 2.84 -15.54
C HIS A 26 9.23 2.52 -16.46
N ALA A 27 8.44 1.49 -16.13
CA ALA A 27 7.26 1.12 -16.91
C ALA A 27 6.19 2.23 -16.90
N VAL A 28 5.89 2.81 -15.73
CA VAL A 28 4.93 3.92 -15.59
C VAL A 28 5.41 5.15 -16.36
N LYS A 29 6.68 5.53 -16.21
CA LYS A 29 7.26 6.66 -16.96
C LYS A 29 7.18 6.43 -18.46
N ARG A 30 7.51 5.23 -18.92
CA ARG A 30 7.41 4.87 -20.34
C ARG A 30 5.97 4.99 -20.83
N ALA A 31 5.01 4.40 -20.12
CA ALA A 31 3.60 4.47 -20.49
C ALA A 31 3.09 5.92 -20.58
N LYS A 32 3.45 6.76 -19.60
CA LYS A 32 3.11 8.19 -19.62
C LYS A 32 3.69 8.93 -20.83
N ASN A 33 4.92 8.62 -21.23
CA ASN A 33 5.52 9.23 -22.43
C ASN A 33 4.79 8.85 -23.73
N PHE A 34 4.21 7.65 -23.80
CA PHE A 34 3.51 7.18 -25.00
C PHE A 34 2.05 7.64 -25.05
N PHE A 35 1.37 7.68 -23.91
CA PHE A 35 -0.09 7.83 -23.84
C PHE A 35 -0.55 9.09 -23.09
N GLY A 36 0.36 9.86 -22.50
CA GLY A 36 0.04 11.02 -21.68
C GLY A 36 -0.34 10.66 -20.24
N ASP A 37 -1.20 11.46 -19.62
CA ASP A 37 -1.71 11.15 -18.28
C ASP A 37 -2.65 9.94 -18.32
N LEU A 38 -2.42 9.01 -17.41
CA LEU A 38 -3.11 7.72 -17.34
C LEU A 38 -3.65 7.50 -15.94
N ASP A 39 -4.85 6.89 -15.87
CA ASP A 39 -5.36 6.32 -14.63
C ASP A 39 -4.61 5.04 -14.31
N ILE A 40 -4.06 4.94 -13.10
CA ILE A 40 -3.23 3.80 -12.67
C ILE A 40 -3.96 3.00 -11.62
N MET A 41 -4.26 1.74 -11.91
CA MET A 41 -4.72 0.77 -10.93
C MET A 41 -3.53 -0.06 -10.42
N VAL A 42 -3.29 -0.03 -9.12
CA VAL A 42 -2.28 -0.85 -8.46
C VAL A 42 -2.99 -1.97 -7.69
N THR A 43 -2.63 -3.22 -7.97
CA THR A 43 -3.26 -4.40 -7.37
C THR A 43 -2.24 -5.38 -6.83
N GLY A 44 -2.68 -6.22 -5.90
CA GLY A 44 -1.86 -7.29 -5.35
C GLY A 44 -2.62 -8.18 -4.37
N HIS A 45 -2.21 -9.45 -4.31
CA HIS A 45 -2.73 -10.45 -3.41
C HIS A 45 -1.74 -10.75 -2.27
N SER A 46 -2.23 -11.00 -1.05
CA SER A 46 -1.42 -11.38 0.11
C SER A 46 -0.28 -10.38 0.35
N MET A 47 0.97 -10.83 0.46
CA MET A 47 2.16 -9.97 0.54
C MET A 47 2.21 -8.93 -0.59
N GLY A 48 1.79 -9.31 -1.80
CA GLY A 48 1.69 -8.41 -2.94
C GLY A 48 0.73 -7.24 -2.72
N GLY A 49 -0.32 -7.41 -1.90
CA GLY A 49 -1.20 -6.31 -1.51
C GLY A 49 -0.49 -5.26 -0.64
N ALA A 50 0.38 -5.70 0.27
CA ALA A 50 1.18 -4.78 1.08
C ALA A 50 2.16 -3.99 0.20
N MET A 51 2.79 -4.67 -0.77
CA MET A 51 3.69 -4.06 -1.74
C MET A 51 2.95 -3.09 -2.69
N ALA A 52 1.73 -3.45 -3.14
CA ALA A 52 0.87 -2.60 -3.94
C ALA A 52 0.56 -1.28 -3.22
N SER A 53 0.34 -1.33 -1.91
CA SER A 53 0.10 -0.15 -1.09
C SER A 53 1.33 0.77 -1.04
N PHE A 54 2.54 0.22 -0.88
CA PHE A 54 3.76 1.03 -0.95
C PHE A 54 4.00 1.60 -2.34
N CYS A 55 3.75 0.82 -3.39
CA CYS A 55 3.88 1.24 -4.78
C CYS A 55 2.98 2.44 -5.10
N ALA A 56 1.69 2.34 -4.76
CA ALA A 56 0.73 3.42 -4.99
C ALA A 56 1.13 4.71 -4.25
N LEU A 57 1.55 4.58 -2.99
CA LEU A 57 1.98 5.74 -2.20
C LEU A 57 3.25 6.38 -2.77
N ASP A 58 4.22 5.59 -3.24
CA ASP A 58 5.44 6.06 -3.87
C ASP A 58 5.14 6.81 -5.18
N LEU A 59 4.25 6.26 -6.02
CA LEU A 59 3.80 6.89 -7.27
C LEU A 59 3.16 8.26 -7.03
N VAL A 60 2.29 8.39 -6.02
CA VAL A 60 1.63 9.66 -5.70
C VAL A 60 2.60 10.64 -5.06
N VAL A 61 3.30 10.24 -3.98
CA VAL A 61 4.06 11.17 -3.14
C VAL A 61 5.40 11.56 -3.76
N ASN A 62 6.12 10.61 -4.35
CA ASN A 62 7.48 10.86 -4.84
C ASN A 62 7.52 11.16 -6.35
N TYR A 63 6.52 10.72 -7.12
CA TYR A 63 6.48 10.89 -8.57
C TYR A 63 5.32 11.76 -9.06
N GLY A 64 4.53 12.34 -8.14
CA GLY A 64 3.45 13.26 -8.48
C GLY A 64 2.41 12.67 -9.43
N THR A 65 2.20 11.35 -9.37
CA THR A 65 1.23 10.69 -10.24
C THR A 65 -0.17 10.89 -9.70
N HIS A 66 -1.05 11.41 -10.55
CA HIS A 66 -2.47 11.61 -10.27
C HIS A 66 -3.26 10.33 -10.59
N ASN A 67 -4.52 10.27 -10.14
CA ASN A 67 -5.48 9.20 -10.44
C ASN A 67 -4.98 7.77 -10.17
N VAL A 68 -4.26 7.59 -9.06
CA VAL A 68 -3.84 6.26 -8.60
C VAL A 68 -4.96 5.64 -7.77
N GLN A 69 -5.39 4.44 -8.17
CA GLN A 69 -6.35 3.61 -7.46
C GLN A 69 -5.67 2.34 -6.95
N VAL A 70 -6.15 1.81 -5.83
CA VAL A 70 -5.61 0.59 -5.22
C VAL A 70 -6.72 -0.40 -4.98
N MET A 71 -6.51 -1.64 -5.41
CA MET A 71 -7.38 -2.77 -5.08
C MET A 71 -6.54 -3.94 -4.64
N THR A 72 -6.64 -4.34 -3.37
CA THR A 72 -5.83 -5.45 -2.82
C THR A 72 -6.71 -6.60 -2.35
N PHE A 73 -6.14 -7.81 -2.32
CA PHE A 73 -6.85 -9.04 -1.94
C PHE A 73 -6.08 -9.75 -0.84
N GLY A 74 -6.72 -10.06 0.30
CA GLY A 74 -6.06 -10.76 1.41
C GLY A 74 -4.86 -9.99 1.99
N GLN A 75 -4.89 -8.65 1.93
CA GLN A 75 -3.74 -7.82 2.30
C GLN A 75 -3.47 -7.87 3.82
N PRO A 76 -2.23 -8.17 4.27
CA PRO A 76 -1.86 -8.05 5.69
C PRO A 76 -1.80 -6.58 6.14
N ARG A 77 -1.77 -6.33 7.45
CA ARG A 77 -1.55 -4.99 7.99
C ARG A 77 -0.14 -4.51 7.66
N THR A 78 -0.04 -3.29 7.16
CA THR A 78 1.16 -2.82 6.44
C THR A 78 1.91 -1.73 7.19
N GLY A 79 1.23 -0.94 8.02
CA GLY A 79 1.85 0.04 8.91
C GLY A 79 1.00 0.42 10.11
N ASN A 80 1.54 1.29 10.95
CA ASN A 80 0.87 1.83 12.14
C ASN A 80 -0.27 2.81 11.76
N ALA A 81 -1.02 3.30 12.76
CA ALA A 81 -2.11 4.25 12.55
C ALA A 81 -1.68 5.53 11.80
N ALA A 82 -0.44 5.99 12.03
CA ALA A 82 0.12 7.14 11.32
C ALA A 82 0.34 6.84 9.84
N PHE A 83 0.85 5.65 9.50
CA PHE A 83 0.95 5.20 8.11
C PHE A 83 -0.42 5.12 7.45
N VAL A 84 -1.41 4.53 8.11
CA VAL A 84 -2.78 4.41 7.56
C VAL A 84 -3.39 5.78 7.29
N SER A 85 -3.25 6.72 8.23
CA SER A 85 -3.73 8.10 8.06
C SER A 85 -3.03 8.82 6.91
N TYR A 86 -1.70 8.67 6.83
CA TYR A 86 -0.89 9.25 5.76
C TYR A 86 -1.25 8.67 4.39
N PHE A 87 -1.39 7.35 4.32
CA PHE A 87 -1.79 6.65 3.10
C PHE A 87 -3.20 7.06 2.64
N LYS A 88 -4.18 7.11 3.56
CA LYS A 88 -5.56 7.55 3.25
C LYS A 88 -5.58 8.97 2.66
N LYS A 89 -4.74 9.87 3.17
CA LYS A 89 -4.64 11.25 2.68
C LYS A 89 -4.16 11.32 1.23
N HIS A 90 -3.20 10.48 0.85
CA HIS A 90 -2.56 10.54 -0.47
C HIS A 90 -3.17 9.59 -1.50
N VAL A 91 -3.71 8.46 -1.07
CA VAL A 91 -4.28 7.41 -1.94
C VAL A 91 -5.70 7.07 -1.47
N PRO A 92 -6.64 8.03 -1.53
CA PRO A 92 -7.99 7.86 -0.97
C PRO A 92 -8.82 6.79 -1.70
N ASN A 93 -8.54 6.55 -2.99
CA ASN A 93 -9.22 5.56 -3.82
C ASN A 93 -8.62 4.17 -3.62
N THR A 94 -8.75 3.64 -2.40
CA THR A 94 -8.23 2.33 -2.03
C THR A 94 -9.36 1.40 -1.57
N ILE A 95 -9.39 0.19 -2.11
CA ILE A 95 -10.30 -0.89 -1.74
C ILE A 95 -9.45 -2.09 -1.28
N ARG A 96 -9.77 -2.63 -0.12
CA ARG A 96 -9.24 -3.92 0.35
C ARG A 96 -10.34 -4.96 0.28
N VAL A 97 -10.08 -6.06 -0.41
CA VAL A 97 -10.93 -7.24 -0.42
C VAL A 97 -10.34 -8.24 0.55
N THR A 98 -11.12 -8.64 1.55
CA THR A 98 -10.74 -9.65 2.56
C THR A 98 -11.71 -10.81 2.52
N HIS A 99 -11.34 -11.95 3.10
CA HIS A 99 -12.24 -13.08 3.27
C HIS A 99 -12.31 -13.44 4.75
N GLY A 100 -13.51 -13.71 5.27
CA GLY A 100 -13.74 -13.85 6.72
C GLY A 100 -12.95 -14.99 7.39
N HIS A 101 -12.61 -16.03 6.62
CA HIS A 101 -11.79 -17.16 7.08
C HIS A 101 -10.28 -16.99 6.79
N ASP A 102 -9.86 -15.86 6.22
CA ASP A 102 -8.46 -15.57 5.94
C ASP A 102 -7.79 -14.90 7.14
N ILE A 103 -6.75 -15.54 7.66
CA ILE A 103 -5.96 -15.01 8.77
C ILE A 103 -4.99 -13.91 8.33
N VAL A 104 -4.61 -13.85 7.05
CA VAL A 104 -3.57 -12.94 6.54
C VAL A 104 -3.91 -11.46 6.79
N PRO A 105 -5.15 -10.97 6.55
CA PRO A 105 -5.53 -9.61 6.91
C PRO A 105 -5.37 -9.30 8.39
N HIS A 106 -5.49 -10.30 9.25
CA HIS A 106 -5.40 -10.18 10.70
C HIS A 106 -3.96 -10.19 11.23
N LEU A 107 -2.97 -10.23 10.34
CA LEU A 107 -1.56 -10.22 10.68
C LEU A 107 -0.86 -8.98 10.11
N PRO A 108 0.18 -8.44 10.78
CA PRO A 108 0.64 -8.79 12.14
C PRO A 108 -0.41 -8.48 13.23
N PRO A 109 -0.36 -9.16 14.40
CA PRO A 109 -1.41 -9.11 15.42
C PRO A 109 -1.70 -7.72 15.94
N TYR A 110 -2.97 -7.48 16.31
CA TYR A 110 -3.36 -6.28 17.03
C TYR A 110 -3.16 -6.50 18.54
N TYR A 111 -2.32 -5.68 19.17
CA TYR A 111 -2.08 -5.72 20.62
C TYR A 111 -2.88 -4.64 21.33
N SER A 112 -3.99 -5.02 21.97
CA SER A 112 -4.91 -4.12 22.68
C SER A 112 -4.25 -3.32 23.81
N TYR A 113 -3.19 -3.83 24.43
CA TYR A 113 -2.45 -3.15 25.51
C TYR A 113 -1.48 -2.06 25.01
N PHE A 114 -1.14 -2.02 23.72
CA PHE A 114 -0.21 -1.03 23.14
C PHE A 114 -0.73 -0.46 21.81
N PRO A 115 -1.91 0.18 21.78
CA PRO A 115 -2.61 0.54 20.54
C PRO A 115 -1.78 1.45 19.61
N GLN A 116 -0.93 2.32 20.17
CA GLN A 116 -0.06 3.22 19.40
C GLN A 116 1.08 2.50 18.64
N LYS A 117 1.43 1.27 19.03
CA LYS A 117 2.44 0.44 18.36
C LYS A 117 1.82 -0.63 17.44
N THR A 118 0.49 -0.65 17.31
CA THR A 118 -0.20 -1.67 16.50
C THR A 118 -0.30 -1.29 15.04
N TYR A 119 -0.28 -2.31 14.18
CA TYR A 119 -0.59 -2.16 12.78
C TYR A 119 -2.11 -2.07 12.59
N GLN A 120 -2.56 -1.25 11.64
CA GLN A 120 -3.99 -1.03 11.38
C GLN A 120 -4.36 -1.32 9.92
N HIS A 121 -5.63 -1.59 9.68
CA HIS A 121 -6.19 -1.76 8.33
C HIS A 121 -6.39 -0.41 7.64
N PHE A 122 -6.43 -0.41 6.30
CA PHE A 122 -6.93 0.74 5.55
C PHE A 122 -8.46 0.83 5.65
N PRO A 123 -9.07 2.00 5.40
CA PRO A 123 -10.42 2.29 5.88
C PRO A 123 -11.57 1.60 5.12
N ARG A 124 -11.38 1.20 3.86
CA ARG A 124 -12.46 0.62 3.04
C ARG A 124 -12.19 -0.85 2.76
N GLU A 125 -12.97 -1.70 3.42
CA GLU A 125 -12.93 -3.14 3.30
C GLU A 125 -14.23 -3.64 2.68
N VAL A 126 -14.13 -4.57 1.73
CA VAL A 126 -15.25 -5.31 1.16
C VAL A 126 -14.97 -6.79 1.41
N THR A 127 -15.97 -7.51 1.94
CA THR A 127 -15.91 -8.95 2.22
C THR A 127 -16.67 -9.75 1.18
#